data_AF-A0A6A6AW58-F1
#
_entry.id   AF-A0A6A6AW58-F1
#
_cell.length_a   1.000
_cell.length_b   1.000
_cell.length_c   1.000
_cell.angle_alpha   90.00
_cell.angle_beta   90.00
_cell.angle_gamma   90.00
#
_symmetry.space_group_name_H-M   'P 1'
#
loop_
_entity.id
_entity.type
_entity.pdbx_description
1 polymer ?
#
loop_
_entity_poly.entity_id
_entity_poly.type
_entity_poly.pdbx_seq_one_letter_code
_entity_poly.pdbx_strand_id
1 'polypeptide(L)' 'MHLIALHDSAGSGNPLGVSGNYDRLPFAPYFLFKDLITIFLFIIVLSVFVFFMPNVLGDSENYVIGCLQK' A
#
# COMPACT_ATOMS: atom_id res chain seq x y z
N MET A 1 -0.69 -16.37 6.37
CA MET A 1 -1.89 -16.54 7.22
C MET A 1 -2.83 -15.33 7.24
N HIS A 2 -2.35 -14.10 7.04
CA HIS A 2 -3.20 -12.88 7.12
C HIS A 2 -4.41 -12.88 6.16
N LEU A 3 -4.21 -13.13 4.85
CA LEU A 3 -5.30 -13.14 3.87
C LEU A 3 -6.28 -14.30 4.08
N ILE A 4 -5.78 -15.47 4.50
CA ILE A 4 -6.60 -16.65 4.79
C ILE A 4 -7.50 -16.37 6.00
N ALA A 5 -6.94 -15.78 7.07
CA ALA A 5 -7.72 -15.38 8.25
C ALA A 5 -8.81 -14.35 7.87
N LEU A 6 -8.50 -13.40 6.99
CA LEU A 6 -9.47 -12.39 6.54
C LEU A 6 -10.60 -13.01 5.70
N HIS A 7 -10.28 -13.95 4.82
CA HIS A 7 -11.27 -14.64 4.00
C HIS A 7 -12.16 -15.58 4.84
N ASP A 8 -11.57 -16.28 5.81
CA ASP A 8 -12.25 -17.35 6.55
C ASP A 8 -13.04 -16.83 7.77
N SER A 9 -12.54 -15.81 8.47
CA SER A 9 -13.11 -15.40 9.77
C SER A 9 -14.20 -14.31 9.69
N ALA A 10 -14.15 -13.38 8.74
CA ALA A 10 -15.06 -12.22 8.77
C ALA A 10 -15.33 -11.53 7.41
N GLY A 11 -14.46 -11.69 6.42
CA GLY A 11 -14.46 -10.84 5.23
C GLY A 11 -13.98 -9.41 5.54
N SER A 12 -14.09 -8.50 4.56
CA SER A 12 -13.74 -7.09 4.74
C SER A 12 -14.80 -6.34 5.53
N GLY A 13 -14.39 -5.46 6.45
CA GLY A 13 -15.28 -4.54 7.15
C GLY A 13 -15.77 -3.41 6.24
N ASN A 14 -16.95 -2.86 6.54
CA ASN A 14 -17.47 -1.66 5.87
C ASN A 14 -17.31 -0.44 6.80
N PRO A 15 -17.28 0.80 6.26
CA PRO A 15 -17.10 2.01 7.05
C PRO A 15 -18.23 2.27 8.07
N LEU A 16 -19.38 1.63 7.89
CA LEU A 16 -20.52 1.72 8.82
C LEU A 16 -20.37 0.77 10.01
N GLY A 17 -19.40 -0.15 10.00
CA GLY A 17 -19.17 -1.11 11.08
C GLY A 17 -20.28 -2.14 11.30
N VAL A 18 -21.27 -2.21 10.40
CA VAL A 18 -22.37 -3.18 10.44
C VAL A 18 -22.05 -4.41 9.62
N SER A 19 -22.83 -5.49 9.75
CA SER A 19 -22.59 -6.71 8.98
C SER A 19 -22.75 -6.45 7.47
N GLY A 20 -21.69 -6.68 6.69
CA GLY A 20 -21.70 -6.52 5.22
C GLY A 20 -22.40 -7.65 4.47
N ASN A 21 -23.18 -8.50 5.14
CA ASN A 21 -23.86 -9.65 4.53
C ASN A 21 -25.03 -9.24 3.64
N TYR A 22 -25.63 -8.08 3.90
CA TYR A 22 -26.81 -7.61 3.19
C TYR A 22 -26.49 -6.99 1.82
N ASP A 23 -25.27 -6.48 1.63
CA ASP A 23 -24.83 -5.82 0.39
C ASP A 23 -23.40 -6.23 0.05
N ARG A 24 -23.26 -7.40 -0.59
CA ARG A 24 -21.97 -7.90 -1.08
C ARG A 24 -21.88 -7.75 -2.59
N LEU A 25 -20.93 -6.94 -3.05
CA LEU A 25 -20.56 -6.85 -4.46
C LEU A 25 -19.46 -7.87 -4.80
N PRO A 26 -19.44 -8.40 -6.04
CA PRO A 26 -18.35 -9.25 -6.51
C PRO A 26 -17.04 -8.46 -6.63
N PHE A 27 -15.91 -9.14 -6.39
CA PHE A 27 -14.58 -8.53 -6.43
C PHE A 27 -14.22 -7.96 -7.82
N ALA A 28 -14.45 -8.76 -8.85
CA ALA A 28 -14.39 -8.31 -10.24
C ALA A 28 -15.81 -7.89 -10.68
N PRO A 29 -15.99 -6.74 -11.36
CA PRO A 29 -14.96 -5.81 -11.85
C PRO A 29 -14.59 -4.65 -10.89
N TYR A 30 -15.41 -4.39 -9.86
CA TYR A 30 -15.40 -3.14 -9.12
C TYR A 30 -14.11 -2.88 -8.32
N PHE A 31 -13.67 -3.85 -7.52
CA PHE A 31 -12.48 -3.67 -6.69
C PHE A 31 -11.20 -3.76 -7.51
N LEU A 32 -11.19 -4.56 -8.59
CA LEU A 32 -10.06 -4.60 -9.53
C LEU A 32 -9.77 -3.24 -10.17
N PHE A 33 -10.79 -2.55 -10.70
CA PHE A 33 -10.58 -1.23 -11.29
C PHE A 33 -10.21 -0.17 -10.25
N LYS A 34 -10.79 -0.24 -9.06
CA LYS A 34 -10.45 0.67 -7.95
C LYS A 34 -8.98 0.50 -7.54
N ASP A 35 -8.52 -0.73 -7.37
CA ASP A 35 -7.14 -1.03 -6.99
C ASP A 35 -6.18 -0.57 -8.07
N LEU A 36 -6.51 -0.78 -9.35
CA LEU A 36 -5.71 -0.31 -10.48
C LEU A 36 -5.50 1.21 -10.46
N ILE A 37 -6.54 2.00 -10.21
CA ILE A 37 -6.43 3.46 -10.10
C ILE A 37 -5.47 3.85 -8.98
N THR A 38 -5.59 3.21 -7.82
CA THR A 38 -4.72 3.50 -6.68
C THR A 38 -3.27 3.06 -6.90
N ILE A 39 -3.03 1.97 -7.63
CA ILE A 39 -1.69 1.53 -8.02
C ILE A 39 -1.04 2.56 -8.92
N PHE A 40 -1.75 3.09 -9.92
CA PHE A 40 -1.22 4.15 -10.78
C PHE A 40 -0.90 5.42 -9.99
N LEU A 41 -1.78 5.82 -9.06
CA LEU A 41 -1.52 6.96 -8.18
C LEU A 41 -0.25 6.74 -7.33
N PHE A 42 -0.09 5.54 -6.75
CA PHE A 42 1.08 5.18 -5.96
C PHE A 42 2.36 5.23 -6.79
N ILE A 43 2.33 4.69 -8.02
CA ILE A 43 3.50 4.69 -8.92
C ILE A 43 3.90 6.11 -9.29
N ILE A 44 2.93 7.02 -9.55
CA ILE A 44 3.23 8.42 -9.86
C ILE A 44 3.94 9.08 -8.68
N VAL A 45 3.39 8.94 -7.47
CA VAL A 45 4.01 9.51 -6.26
C VAL A 45 5.42 8.94 -6.04
N LEU A 46 5.57 7.62 -6.15
CA LEU A 46 6.87 6.96 -6.02
C LEU A 46 7.86 7.46 -7.09
N SER A 47 7.41 7.63 -8.32
CA SER A 47 8.24 8.12 -9.43
C SER A 47 8.74 9.54 -9.17
N VAL A 48 7.92 10.40 -8.56
CA VAL A 48 8.35 11.76 -8.18
C VAL A 48 9.51 11.70 -7.17
N PHE A 49 9.40 10.86 -6.14
CA PHE A 49 10.49 10.66 -5.18
C PHE A 49 11.75 10.12 -5.85
N VAL A 50 11.62 9.10 -6.71
CA VAL A 50 12.77 8.46 -7.35
C VAL A 50 13.50 9.41 -8.31
N PHE A 51 12.77 10.17 -9.15
CA PHE A 51 13.40 11.00 -10.18
C PHE A 51 13.82 12.40 -9.70
N PHE A 52 13.02 13.06 -8.87
CA PHE A 52 13.28 14.44 -8.47
C PHE A 52 14.00 14.56 -7.13
N MET A 53 13.81 13.61 -6.22
CA MET A 53 14.24 13.73 -4.82
C MET A 53 14.66 12.37 -4.19
N PRO A 54 15.63 11.65 -4.79
CA PRO A 54 15.91 10.26 -4.43
C PRO A 54 16.43 10.08 -3.00
N ASN A 55 17.12 11.08 -2.44
CA ASN A 55 17.80 10.98 -1.16
C ASN A 55 17.06 11.69 -0.02
N VAL A 56 15.85 12.22 -0.26
CA VAL A 56 15.11 13.01 0.75
C VAL A 56 14.67 12.18 1.95
N LEU A 57 14.38 10.89 1.74
CA LEU A 57 14.01 9.96 2.79
C LEU A 57 15.20 9.14 3.31
N GLY A 58 16.42 9.42 2.83
CA GLY A 58 17.64 8.72 3.20
C GLY A 58 18.48 9.52 4.19
N ASP A 59 19.36 8.83 4.92
CA ASP A 59 20.34 9.46 5.80
C ASP A 59 21.64 9.74 5.03
N SER A 60 22.19 10.96 5.20
CA SER A 60 23.48 11.34 4.62
C SER A 60 24.65 10.48 5.11
N GLU A 61 24.56 9.89 6.31
CA GLU A 61 25.63 9.06 6.88
C GLU A 61 25.83 7.75 6.10
N ASN A 62 24.80 7.25 5.42
CA ASN A 62 24.87 6.03 4.62
C ASN A 62 25.70 6.18 3.32
N TYR A 63 26.09 7.41 2.93
CA TYR A 63 26.93 7.65 1.77
C TYR A 63 28.43 7.69 2.11
N VAL A 64 28.79 7.67 3.39
CA VAL A 64 30.19 7.67 3.83
C VAL A 64 30.63 6.22 4.11
N ILE A 65 31.79 5.84 3.58
CA ILE A 65 32.41 4.55 3.90
C ILE A 65 32.67 4.50 5.41
N GLY A 66 32.14 3.48 6.08
CA GLY A 66 32.17 3.29 7.54
C GLY A 66 33.54 3.00 8.15
N CYS A 67 34.62 3.55 7.59
CA CYS A 67 35.95 3.50 8.15
C CYS A 67 36.43 4.94 8.37
N LEU A 68 35.88 5.59 9.42
CA LEU A 68 36.41 6.76 10.18
C LEU A 68 35.33 7.30 11.17
N GLN A 69 34.55 6.40 11.80
CA GLN A 69 33.75 6.73 12.98
C GLN A 69 34.31 5.91 14.14
N LYS A 70 35.43 6.41 14.69
CA LYS A 70 35.93 6.09 16.01
C LYS A 70 36.33 7.39 16.68
#